data_AF-A0A2V9RMD2-F1
#
_entry.id   AF-A0A2V9RMD2-F1
#
_cell.length_a   1.000
_cell.length_b   1.000
_cell.length_c   1.000
_cell.angle_alpha   90.00
_cell.angle_beta   90.00
_cell.angle_gamma   90.00
#
_symmetry.space_group_name_H-M   'P 1'
#
loop_
_entity.id
_entity.type
_entity.pdbx_description
1 polymer ?
#
loop_
_entity_poly.entity_id
_entity_poly.type
_entity_poly.pdbx_seq_one_letter_code
_entity_poly.pdbx_strand_id
1 'polypeptide(L)'
;QFWAYCGLGLETRSSADYVIQNGEVVRRRRALYIRGLNWNHSHPLKNLFQSAATTASTMQGPLREFYQARVAKGMQPALARLTLARKMAAIALILWKKGEVFEAKHLNSQAA
;
A
#
# COMPACT_ATOMS: atom_id res chain seq x y z
N GLN A 1 -2.47 9.90 -0.69
CA GLN A 1 -1.40 9.09 -0.06
C GLN A 1 -0.20 9.05 -1.01
N PHE A 2 1.03 9.31 -0.54
CA PHE A 2 2.23 9.44 -1.40
C PHE A 2 2.53 8.20 -2.25
N TRP A 3 2.26 7.00 -1.73
CA TRP A 3 2.44 5.75 -2.48
C TRP A 3 1.61 5.67 -3.78
N ALA A 4 0.52 6.45 -3.91
CA ALA A 4 -0.25 6.52 -5.16
C ALA A 4 0.52 7.26 -6.26
N TYR A 5 1.25 8.32 -5.88
CA TYR A 5 2.16 9.04 -6.78
C TYR A 5 3.40 8.20 -7.13
N CYS A 6 3.86 7.34 -6.21
CA CYS A 6 4.93 6.38 -6.47
C CYS A 6 4.48 5.15 -7.29
N GLY A 7 3.29 5.15 -7.88
CA GLY A 7 2.84 4.03 -8.73
C GLY A 7 2.64 2.73 -7.96
N LEU A 8 2.29 2.80 -6.67
CA LEU A 8 1.90 1.65 -5.84
C LEU A 8 0.41 1.67 -5.50
N GLY A 9 -0.34 2.59 -6.11
CA GLY A 9 -1.78 2.70 -5.95
C GLY A 9 -2.56 1.90 -6.97
N LEU A 10 -3.65 1.28 -6.51
CA LEU A 10 -4.65 0.71 -7.40
C LEU A 10 -5.60 1.82 -7.84
N GLU A 11 -5.89 1.86 -9.13
CA GLU A 11 -6.97 2.65 -9.67
C GLU A 11 -8.24 1.79 -9.65
N THR A 12 -9.29 2.29 -9.01
CA THR A 12 -10.60 1.64 -8.99
C THR A 12 -11.62 2.61 -9.57
N ARG A 13 -12.51 2.11 -10.41
CA ARG A 13 -13.64 2.90 -10.93
C ARG A 13 -14.93 2.25 -10.47
N SER A 14 -15.85 3.06 -9.93
CA SER A 14 -17.20 2.65 -9.60
C SER A 14 -18.21 3.56 -10.29
N SER A 15 -19.40 3.02 -10.57
CA SER A 15 -20.55 3.74 -11.10
C SER A 15 -21.82 3.04 -10.62
N ALA A 16 -22.92 3.78 -10.54
CA ALA A 16 -24.20 3.28 -9.98
C ALA A 16 -24.04 2.68 -8.57
N ASP A 17 -23.32 3.40 -7.70
CA ASP A 17 -23.00 2.97 -6.33
C ASP A 17 -24.21 2.99 -5.38
N TYR A 18 -25.32 3.58 -5.81
CA TYR A 18 -26.55 3.72 -5.03
C TYR A 18 -27.74 3.13 -5.77
N VAL A 19 -28.61 2.47 -5.01
CA VAL A 19 -29.89 1.93 -5.48
C VAL A 19 -30.98 2.32 -4.50
N ILE A 20 -32.20 2.51 -4.98
CA ILE A 20 -33.36 2.74 -4.10
C ILE A 20 -33.89 1.37 -3.70
N GLN A 21 -33.92 1.07 -2.40
CA GLN A 21 -34.58 -0.09 -1.83
C GLN A 21 -35.57 0.40 -0.77
N ASN A 22 -36.85 0.01 -0.90
CA ASN A 22 -37.93 0.40 0.01
C ASN A 22 -38.06 1.92 0.23
N GLY A 23 -37.79 2.72 -0.81
CA GLY A 23 -37.85 4.19 -0.73
C GLY A 23 -36.60 4.86 -0.14
N GLU A 24 -35.62 4.08 0.33
CA GLU A 24 -34.36 4.60 0.86
C GLU A 24 -33.19 4.40 -0.12
N VAL A 25 -32.28 5.37 -0.15
CA VAL A 25 -31.06 5.30 -0.97
C VAL A 25 -30.02 4.45 -0.25
N VAL A 26 -29.81 3.21 -0.72
CA VAL A 26 -28.87 2.25 -0.14
C VAL A 26 -27.63 2.14 -1.02
N ARG A 27 -26.44 2.11 -0.38
CA ARG A 27 -25.19 1.84 -1.08
C ARG A 27 -25.15 0.39 -1.57
N ARG A 28 -25.05 0.20 -2.87
CA ARG A 28 -24.98 -1.11 -3.50
C ARG A 28 -23.65 -1.79 -3.13
N ARG A 29 -23.71 -2.99 -2.53
CA ARG A 29 -22.51 -3.81 -2.30
C ARG A 29 -22.11 -4.49 -3.62
N ARG A 30 -21.17 -3.88 -4.35
CA ARG A 30 -20.54 -4.48 -5.53
C ARG A 30 -19.03 -4.53 -5.34
N ALA A 31 -18.40 -5.55 -5.92
CA ALA A 31 -16.94 -5.58 -6.04
C ALA A 31 -16.47 -4.36 -6.85
N LEU A 32 -15.48 -3.64 -6.33
CA LEU A 32 -14.86 -2.52 -7.03
C LEU A 32 -14.19 -3.02 -8.31
N TYR A 33 -14.37 -2.31 -9.42
CA TYR A 33 -13.69 -2.64 -10.66
C TYR A 33 -12.26 -2.09 -10.59
N ILE A 34 -11.30 -2.98 -10.38
CA ILE A 34 -9.87 -2.65 -10.38
C ILE A 34 -9.43 -2.41 -11.83
N ARG A 35 -9.06 -1.16 -12.15
CA ARG A 35 -8.60 -0.72 -13.47
C ARG A 35 -7.11 -0.98 -13.71
N GLY A 36 -6.39 -1.37 -12.66
CA GLY A 36 -4.94 -1.60 -12.69
C GLY A 36 -4.20 -0.63 -11.78
N LEU A 37 -2.92 -0.38 -12.08
CA LEU A 37 -2.15 0.65 -11.38
C LEU A 37 -2.44 2.02 -11.99
N ASN A 38 -2.42 3.07 -11.16
CA ASN A 38 -2.54 4.45 -11.61
C ASN A 38 -1.53 4.75 -12.72
N TRP A 39 -1.99 5.16 -13.91
CA TRP A 39 -1.12 5.50 -15.05
C TRP A 39 -0.32 6.78 -14.83
N ASN A 40 -0.90 7.75 -14.13
CA ASN A 40 -0.25 9.02 -13.83
C ASN A 40 0.56 8.91 -12.52
N HIS A 41 1.74 8.31 -12.61
CA HIS A 41 2.66 8.14 -11.50
C HIS A 41 4.12 8.37 -11.91
N SER A 42 4.99 8.55 -10.92
CA SER A 42 6.43 8.61 -11.16
C SER A 42 7.03 7.22 -11.36
N HIS A 43 7.36 6.88 -12.60
CA HIS A 43 8.00 5.60 -12.95
C HIS A 43 9.32 5.34 -12.19
N PRO A 44 10.24 6.34 -12.02
CA PRO A 44 11.44 6.14 -11.23
C PRO A 44 11.14 5.78 -9.77
N LEU A 45 10.19 6.46 -9.12
CA LEU A 45 9.82 6.18 -7.74
C LEU A 45 9.15 4.82 -7.59
N LYS A 46 8.33 4.41 -8.57
CA LYS A 46 7.76 3.05 -8.61
C LYS A 46 8.87 2.01 -8.61
N ASN A 47 9.82 2.13 -9.53
CA ASN A 47 10.93 1.19 -9.65
C ASN A 47 11.77 1.18 -8.37
N LEU A 48 12.06 2.35 -7.79
CA LEU A 48 12.80 2.47 -6.54
C LEU A 48 12.11 1.69 -5.40
N PHE A 49 10.85 1.98 -5.09
CA PHE A 49 10.16 1.34 -3.97
C PHE A 49 9.84 -0.14 -4.24
N GLN A 50 9.57 -0.51 -5.50
CA GLN A 50 9.35 -1.90 -5.87
C GLN A 50 10.63 -2.74 -5.72
N SER A 51 11.76 -2.25 -6.23
CA SER A 51 13.05 -2.93 -6.07
C SER A 51 13.47 -2.97 -4.61
N ALA A 52 13.31 -1.87 -3.87
CA ALA A 52 13.64 -1.81 -2.46
C ALA A 52 12.81 -2.80 -1.63
N ALA A 53 11.51 -2.94 -1.90
CA ALA A 53 10.67 -3.94 -1.25
C ALA A 53 11.03 -5.38 -1.65
N THR A 54 11.47 -5.60 -2.89
CA THR A 54 11.93 -6.91 -3.36
C THR A 54 13.15 -7.35 -2.58
N THR A 55 14.16 -6.47 -2.49
CA THR A 55 15.39 -6.69 -1.73
C THR A 55 15.12 -6.81 -0.23
N ALA A 56 14.32 -5.91 0.35
CA ALA A 56 14.00 -5.93 1.78
C ALA A 56 13.18 -7.16 2.19
N SER A 57 12.47 -7.82 1.26
CA SER A 57 11.75 -9.07 1.56
C SER A 57 12.67 -10.28 1.75
N THR A 58 13.92 -10.21 1.30
CA THR A 58 14.90 -11.32 1.37
C THR A 58 16.02 -11.05 2.38
N MET A 59 16.45 -9.79 2.52
CA MET A 59 17.49 -9.39 3.46
C MET A 59 17.05 -9.56 4.92
N GLN A 60 17.96 -9.99 5.80
CA GLN A 60 17.68 -10.04 7.23
C GLN A 60 17.43 -8.62 7.78
N GLY A 61 16.43 -8.47 8.64
CA GLY A 61 16.10 -7.19 9.28
C GLY A 61 14.60 -6.95 9.49
N PRO A 62 14.25 -5.81 10.11
CA PRO A 62 12.89 -5.54 10.59
C PRO A 62 11.87 -5.38 9.45
N LEU A 63 12.31 -4.99 8.24
CA LEU A 63 11.45 -4.94 7.06
C LEU A 63 11.05 -6.34 6.57
N ARG A 64 11.96 -7.31 6.68
CA ARG A 64 11.66 -8.72 6.35
C ARG A 64 10.72 -9.34 7.37
N GLU A 65 10.90 -9.04 8.65
CA GLU A 65 9.98 -9.49 9.70
C GLU A 65 8.56 -8.95 9.45
N PHE A 66 8.43 -7.66 9.09
CA PHE A 66 7.15 -7.08 8.70
C PHE A 66 6.52 -7.82 7.50
N TYR A 67 7.32 -8.14 6.48
CA TYR A 67 6.88 -8.90 5.31
C TYR A 67 6.40 -10.31 5.69
N GLN A 68 7.23 -11.05 6.45
CA GLN A 68 6.92 -12.41 6.89
C GLN A 68 5.66 -12.46 7.76
N ALA A 69 5.47 -11.49 8.65
CA ALA A 69 4.26 -11.38 9.46
C ALA A 69 2.98 -11.20 8.60
N ARG A 70 3.07 -10.52 7.45
CA ARG A 70 1.95 -10.39 6.51
C ARG A 70 1.69 -11.69 5.75
N VAL A 71 2.74 -12.38 5.31
CA VAL A 71 2.62 -13.69 4.64
C VAL A 71 2.05 -14.74 5.60
N ALA A 72 2.49 -14.76 6.87
CA ALA A 72 1.98 -15.65 7.91
C ALA A 72 0.48 -15.45 8.20
N LYS A 73 -0.05 -14.24 7.97
CA LYS A 73 -1.49 -13.92 8.05
C LYS A 73 -2.28 -14.34 6.80
N GLY A 74 -1.70 -15.13 5.90
CA GLY A 74 -2.34 -15.63 4.69
C GLY A 74 -2.32 -14.67 3.50
N MET A 75 -1.57 -13.56 3.56
CA MET A 75 -1.45 -12.66 2.41
C MET A 75 -0.56 -13.27 1.33
N GLN A 76 -1.01 -13.22 0.07
CA GLN A 76 -0.18 -13.64 -1.06
C GLN A 76 1.17 -12.89 -1.09
N PRO A 77 2.29 -13.59 -1.35
CA PRO A 77 3.64 -12.99 -1.33
C PRO A 77 3.79 -11.72 -2.17
N ALA A 78 3.15 -11.65 -3.35
CA ALA A 78 3.18 -10.46 -4.21
C ALA A 78 2.48 -9.26 -3.56
N LEU A 79 1.32 -9.47 -2.93
CA LEU A 79 0.58 -8.43 -2.22
C LEU A 79 1.28 -8.00 -0.92
N ALA A 80 1.96 -8.93 -0.26
CA ALA A 80 2.79 -8.61 0.91
C ALA A 80 3.97 -7.70 0.51
N ARG A 81 4.62 -7.93 -0.63
CA ARG A 81 5.66 -7.03 -1.16
C ARG A 81 5.09 -5.66 -1.55
N LEU A 82 3.90 -5.61 -2.14
CA LEU A 82 3.23 -4.34 -2.43
C LEU A 82 2.91 -3.55 -1.15
N THR A 83 2.43 -4.24 -0.11
CA THR A 83 2.19 -3.65 1.21
C THR A 83 3.49 -3.12 1.83
N LEU A 84 4.57 -3.88 1.73
CA LEU A 84 5.89 -3.45 2.19
C LEU A 84 6.36 -2.20 1.42
N ALA A 85 6.25 -2.17 0.10
CA ALA A 85 6.61 -1.01 -0.71
C ALA A 85 5.82 0.24 -0.31
N ARG A 86 4.51 0.11 -0.06
CA ARG A 86 3.66 1.20 0.43
C ARG A 86 4.09 1.70 1.81
N LYS A 87 4.46 0.78 2.70
CA LYS A 87 4.98 1.12 4.05
C LYS A 87 6.31 1.87 3.95
N MET A 88 7.23 1.42 3.09
CA MET A 88 8.51 2.10 2.83
C MET A 88 8.32 3.51 2.27
N ALA A 89 7.41 3.69 1.30
CA ALA A 89 7.08 5.01 0.76
C ALA A 89 6.51 5.95 1.84
N ALA A 90 5.65 5.44 2.73
CA ALA A 90 5.12 6.23 3.84
C ALA A 90 6.21 6.63 4.84
N ILE A 91 7.10 5.70 5.20
CA ILE A 91 8.26 5.97 6.08
C ILE A 91 9.15 7.04 5.45
N ALA A 92 9.55 6.88 4.19
CA ALA A 92 10.41 7.85 3.49
C ALA A 92 9.81 9.26 3.50
N LEU A 93 8.50 9.39 3.26
CA LEU A 93 7.81 10.68 3.31
C LEU A 93 7.82 11.29 4.73
N ILE A 94 7.59 10.49 5.76
CA ILE A 94 7.58 10.96 7.16
C ILE A 94 8.96 11.48 7.54
N LEU A 95 10.01 10.69 7.27
CA LEU A 95 11.38 11.07 7.58
C LEU A 95 11.79 12.33 6.82
N TRP A 96 11.44 12.44 5.54
CA TRP A 96 11.74 13.63 4.75
C TRP A 96 11.02 14.88 5.28
N LYS A 97 9.75 14.76 5.66
CA LYS A 97 8.97 15.89 6.20
C LYS A 97 9.45 16.35 7.56
N LYS A 98 9.87 15.42 8.43
CA LYS A 98 10.22 15.72 9.82
C LYS A 98 11.73 15.89 10.06
N GLY A 99 12.57 15.44 9.13
CA GLY A 99 14.02 15.38 9.32
C GLY A 99 14.47 14.33 10.35
N GLU A 100 13.61 13.37 10.68
CA GLU A 100 13.91 12.32 11.66
C GLU A 100 14.76 11.20 11.04
N VAL A 101 15.48 10.45 11.90
CA VAL A 101 16.20 9.23 11.50
C VAL A 101 15.27 8.03 11.59
N PHE A 102 15.44 7.07 10.69
CA PHE A 102 14.67 5.84 10.72
C PHE A 102 14.96 5.01 11.98
N GLU A 103 13.92 4.69 12.74
CA GLU A 103 13.98 3.76 13.86
C GLU A 103 13.05 2.56 13.64
N ALA A 104 13.58 1.34 13.74
CA ALA A 104 12.85 0.11 13.47
C ALA A 104 11.60 -0.09 14.35
N LYS A 105 11.61 0.46 15.57
CA LYS A 105 10.47 0.42 16.50
C LYS A 105 9.19 1.01 15.89
N HIS A 106 9.30 1.96 14.97
CA HIS A 106 8.15 2.62 14.33
C HIS A 106 7.52 1.80 13.18
N LEU A 107 8.10 0.65 12.78
CA LEU A 107 7.52 -0.21 11.75
C LEU A 107 6.20 -0.85 12.20
N ASN A 108 6.14 -1.28 13.46
CA ASN A 108 5.02 -2.02 14.03
C ASN A 108 4.03 -1.12 14.78
N SER A 109 4.34 0.16 14.97
CA SER A 109 3.42 1.16 15.52
C SER A 109 2.32 1.47 14.51
N GLN A 110 1.33 0.60 14.42
CA GLN A 110 0.05 0.93 13.82
C GLN A 110 -0.85 1.33 14.98
N ALA A 111 -0.95 2.64 15.23
CA ALA A 111 -2.03 3.18 16.06
C ALA A 111 -3.36 2.71 15.45
N ALA A 112 -4.19 2.14 16.30
CA ALA A 112 -5.56 1.72 15.98
C ALA A 112 -6.39 2.91 15.48
#